data_AF-A0A7H9AKL2-F1
#
_entry.id   AF-A0A7H9AKL2-F1
#
_cell.length_a   1.000
_cell.length_b   1.000
_cell.length_c   1.000
_cell.angle_alpha   90.00
_cell.angle_beta   90.00
_cell.angle_gamma   90.00
#
_symmetry.space_group_name_H-M   'P 1'
#
loop_
_entity.id
_entity.type
_entity.pdbx_description
1 polymer ?
#
loop_
_entity_poly.entity_id
_entity_poly.type
_entity_poly.pdbx_seq_one_letter_code
_entity_poly.pdbx_strand_id
1 'polypeptide(L)'
;MKSKRSTKYERAKLKVTRIRGFYNHLAVYIVVNIALLFLRKQVTTTILSEEALGDTGFVHWLNWNIFGTPIIWGLFLLLHAIKVFEWTPFFNSNWEERQIQKHMKNNQL
;
A
#
# COMPACT_ATOMS: atom_id res chain seq x y z
N MET A 1 -10.13 19.81 -26.20
CA MET A 1 -9.09 19.41 -25.22
C MET A 1 -8.93 20.55 -24.20
N LYS A 2 -9.60 20.50 -23.03
CA LYS A 2 -9.68 21.63 -22.09
C LYS A 2 -8.43 21.70 -21.19
N SER A 3 -7.91 22.92 -21.05
CA SER A 3 -6.66 23.27 -20.38
C SER A 3 -6.68 22.91 -18.89
N LYS A 4 -5.68 22.13 -18.46
CA LYS A 4 -5.55 21.61 -17.10
C LYS A 4 -4.98 22.68 -16.17
N ARG A 5 -5.71 23.77 -15.93
CA ARG A 5 -5.40 24.74 -14.87
C ARG A 5 -6.25 24.41 -13.64
N SER A 6 -5.96 23.27 -12.99
CA SER A 6 -6.69 22.85 -11.79
C SER A 6 -6.51 23.87 -10.66
N THR A 7 -7.61 24.33 -10.07
CA THR A 7 -7.58 25.28 -8.96
C THR A 7 -6.83 24.69 -7.75
N LYS A 8 -6.32 25.52 -6.84
CA LYS A 8 -5.65 25.03 -5.60
C LYS A 8 -6.56 24.07 -4.83
N TYR A 9 -7.86 24.36 -4.81
CA TYR A 9 -8.90 23.53 -4.19
C TYR A 9 -9.03 22.15 -4.86
N GLU A 10 -9.07 22.07 -6.18
CA GLU A 10 -9.17 20.78 -6.89
C GLU A 10 -7.96 19.87 -6.62
N ARG A 11 -6.75 20.45 -6.58
CA ARG A 11 -5.53 19.70 -6.25
C ARG A 11 -5.57 19.13 -4.83
N ALA A 12 -6.00 19.94 -3.86
CA ALA A 12 -6.18 19.49 -2.49
C ALA A 12 -7.24 18.38 -2.40
N LYS A 13 -8.38 18.53 -3.07
CA LYS A 13 -9.45 17.52 -3.13
C LYS A 13 -8.98 16.19 -3.72
N LEU A 14 -8.21 16.23 -4.81
CA LEU A 14 -7.61 15.04 -5.42
C LEU A 14 -6.60 14.35 -4.49
N LYS A 15 -5.81 15.11 -3.73
CA LYS A 15 -4.87 14.57 -2.75
C LYS A 15 -5.61 13.85 -1.60
N VAL A 16 -6.63 14.48 -1.03
CA VAL A 16 -7.47 13.86 0.02
C VAL A 16 -8.15 12.59 -0.49
N THR A 17 -8.66 12.60 -1.72
CA THR A 17 -9.31 11.42 -2.34
C THR A 17 -8.33 10.25 -2.49
N ARG A 18 -7.09 10.52 -2.94
CA ARG A 18 -6.02 9.51 -3.05
C ARG A 18 -5.65 8.92 -1.69
N ILE A 19 -5.49 9.77 -0.67
CA ILE A 19 -5.18 9.35 0.71
C ILE A 19 -6.31 8.48 1.28
N ARG A 20 -7.57 8.88 1.11
CA ARG A 20 -8.73 8.08 1.53
C ARG A 20 -8.75 6.71 0.86
N GLY A 21 -8.48 6.65 -0.45
CA GLY A 21 -8.39 5.38 -1.18
C GLY A 21 -7.28 4.47 -0.64
N PHE A 22 -6.12 5.02 -0.29
CA PHE A 22 -5.06 4.28 0.37
C PHE A 22 -5.49 3.69 1.73
N TYR A 23 -6.14 4.48 2.58
CA TYR A 23 -6.63 3.98 3.88
C TYR A 23 -7.66 2.86 3.74
N ASN A 24 -8.54 2.92 2.75
CA ASN A 24 -9.46 1.81 2.48
C ASN A 24 -8.70 0.53 2.11
N HIS A 25 -7.68 0.62 1.24
CA HIS A 25 -6.87 -0.53 0.87
C HIS A 25 -6.07 -1.07 2.07
N LEU A 26 -5.48 -0.20 2.87
CA LEU A 26 -4.79 -0.57 4.11
C LEU A 26 -5.74 -1.25 5.11
N ALA A 27 -6.97 -0.76 5.27
CA ALA A 27 -7.96 -1.36 6.15
C ALA A 27 -8.32 -2.78 5.70
N VAL A 28 -8.60 -2.98 4.40
CA VAL A 28 -8.86 -4.31 3.83
C VAL A 28 -7.67 -5.23 4.04
N TYR A 29 -6.44 -4.75 3.80
CA TYR A 29 -5.23 -5.51 4.04
C TYR A 29 -5.15 -5.97 5.51
N ILE A 30 -5.34 -5.08 6.48
CA ILE A 30 -5.30 -5.42 7.92
C ILE A 30 -6.38 -6.45 8.27
N VAL A 31 -7.63 -6.24 7.85
CA VAL A 31 -8.75 -7.15 8.16
C VAL A 31 -8.50 -8.55 7.60
N VAL A 32 -8.07 -8.66 6.34
CA VAL A 32 -7.77 -9.95 5.71
C VAL A 32 -6.61 -10.65 6.41
N ASN A 33 -5.54 -9.91 6.75
CA ASN A 33 -4.40 -10.48 7.47
C ASN A 33 -4.77 -11.01 8.86
N ILE A 34 -5.58 -10.26 9.61
CA ILE A 34 -6.09 -10.72 10.92
C ILE A 34 -6.94 -11.97 10.75
N ALA A 35 -7.83 -12.01 9.74
CA ALA A 35 -8.64 -13.18 9.44
C ALA A 35 -7.77 -14.41 9.10
N LEU A 36 -6.73 -14.25 8.27
CA LEU A 36 -5.79 -15.32 7.93
C LEU A 36 -5.04 -15.85 9.16
N LEU A 37 -4.58 -14.97 10.06
CA LEU A 37 -3.92 -15.37 11.30
C LEU A 37 -4.89 -16.10 12.25
N PHE A 38 -6.14 -15.66 12.32
CA PHE A 38 -7.17 -16.31 13.13
C PHE A 38 -7.50 -17.70 12.58
N LEU A 39 -7.67 -17.82 11.26
CA LEU A 39 -7.86 -19.11 10.58
C LEU A 39 -6.69 -20.05 10.87
N ARG A 40 -5.45 -19.58 10.78
CA ARG A 40 -4.26 -20.37 11.16
C ARG A 40 -4.36 -20.89 12.58
N LYS A 41 -4.69 -20.02 13.54
CA LYS A 41 -4.78 -20.39 14.95
C LYS A 41 -5.85 -21.45 15.15
N GLN A 42 -7.06 -21.23 14.64
CA GLN A 42 -8.18 -22.18 14.71
C GLN A 42 -7.82 -23.53 14.10
N VAL A 43 -7.32 -23.54 12.85
CA VAL A 43 -6.84 -24.74 12.15
C VAL A 43 -5.79 -25.46 13.00
N THR A 44 -4.76 -24.75 13.47
CA THR A 44 -3.69 -25.35 14.29
C THR A 44 -4.23 -25.93 15.60
N THR A 45 -5.13 -25.24 16.30
CA THR A 45 -5.69 -25.72 17.57
C THR A 45 -6.67 -26.87 17.41
N THR A 46 -7.43 -26.93 16.32
CA THR A 46 -8.40 -28.00 16.02
C THR A 46 -7.72 -29.24 15.42
N ILE A 47 -6.58 -29.07 14.72
CA ILE A 47 -5.86 -30.17 14.05
C ILE A 47 -4.75 -30.77 14.92
N LEU A 48 -4.22 -30.06 15.92
CA LEU A 48 -3.32 -30.67 16.91
C LEU A 48 -4.05 -31.64 17.86
N SER A 49 -5.39 -31.65 17.88
CA SER A 49 -6.20 -32.59 18.67
C SER A 49 -6.65 -33.84 17.91
N GLU A 50 -6.61 -33.87 16.58
CA GLU A 50 -7.03 -35.04 15.81
C GLU A 50 -6.13 -35.23 14.58
N GLU A 51 -5.73 -36.48 14.37
CA GLU A 51 -4.96 -37.06 13.27
C GLU A 51 -5.60 -36.87 11.86
N ALA A 52 -6.21 -35.72 11.56
CA ALA A 52 -7.21 -35.56 10.50
C ALA A 52 -6.74 -34.88 9.21
N LEU A 53 -5.49 -34.41 9.10
CA LEU A 53 -4.95 -33.92 7.82
C LEU A 53 -3.87 -34.87 7.29
N GLY A 54 -4.30 -36.03 6.81
CA GLY A 54 -3.45 -36.92 5.99
C GLY A 54 -2.98 -36.29 4.68
N ASP A 55 -3.47 -35.10 4.30
CA ASP A 55 -2.99 -34.34 3.14
C ASP A 55 -2.04 -33.20 3.57
N THR A 56 -0.75 -33.52 3.56
CA THR A 56 0.34 -32.55 3.76
C THR A 56 0.31 -31.41 2.73
N GLY A 57 -0.30 -31.63 1.56
CA GLY A 57 -0.46 -30.64 0.50
C GLY A 57 -1.32 -29.45 0.92
N PHE A 58 -2.49 -29.69 1.51
CA PHE A 58 -3.38 -28.63 1.99
C PHE A 58 -2.73 -27.75 3.08
N VAL A 59 -2.05 -28.36 4.05
CA VAL A 59 -1.35 -27.62 5.12
C VAL A 59 -0.23 -26.75 4.55
N HIS A 60 0.55 -27.30 3.61
CA HIS A 60 1.62 -26.55 2.95
C HIS A 60 1.08 -25.38 2.12
N TRP A 61 0.03 -25.62 1.33
CA TRP A 61 -0.67 -24.59 0.57
C TRP A 61 -1.22 -23.48 1.49
N LEU A 62 -1.86 -23.84 2.59
CA LEU A 62 -2.42 -22.89 3.55
C LEU A 62 -1.33 -22.04 4.20
N ASN A 63 -0.23 -22.66 4.65
CA ASN A 63 0.92 -21.94 5.20
C ASN A 63 1.53 -20.98 4.17
N TRP A 64 1.72 -21.42 2.92
CA TRP A 64 2.21 -20.57 1.85
C TRP A 64 1.31 -19.35 1.63
N ASN A 65 -0.01 -19.53 1.61
CA ASN A 65 -0.95 -18.42 1.43
C ASN A 65 -0.95 -17.46 2.62
N ILE A 66 -0.79 -17.95 3.86
CA ILE A 66 -0.75 -17.13 5.07
C ILE A 66 0.50 -16.25 5.13
N PHE A 67 1.65 -16.72 4.64
CA PHE A 67 2.89 -15.92 4.67
C PHE A 67 3.16 -15.19 3.35
N GLY A 68 2.94 -15.85 2.22
CA GLY A 68 3.22 -15.30 0.90
C GLY A 68 2.27 -14.16 0.51
N THR A 69 0.96 -14.31 0.79
CA THR A 69 -0.04 -13.28 0.43
C THR A 69 0.24 -11.96 1.12
N PRO A 70 0.47 -11.89 2.44
CA PRO A 70 0.81 -10.64 3.13
C PRO A 70 2.09 -9.98 2.63
N ILE A 71 3.12 -10.77 2.33
CA ILE A 71 4.41 -10.23 1.86
C ILE A 71 4.23 -9.53 0.51
N ILE A 72 3.59 -10.22 -0.45
CA ILE A 72 3.38 -9.69 -1.79
C ILE A 72 2.44 -8.48 -1.74
N TRP A 73 1.30 -8.59 -1.05
CA TRP A 73 0.37 -7.47 -0.91
C TRP A 73 0.97 -6.29 -0.13
N GLY A 74 1.78 -6.57 0.89
CA GLY A 74 2.51 -5.57 1.65
C GLY A 74 3.47 -4.77 0.77
N LEU A 75 4.15 -5.43 -0.18
CA LEU A 75 5.00 -4.75 -1.16
C LEU A 75 4.19 -3.81 -2.08
N PHE A 76 3.07 -4.29 -2.61
CA PHE A 76 2.17 -3.44 -3.41
C PHE A 76 1.61 -2.27 -2.61
N LEU A 77 1.26 -2.50 -1.33
CA LEU A 77 0.77 -1.47 -0.42
C LEU A 77 1.85 -0.41 -0.16
N LEU A 78 3.10 -0.81 0.02
CA LEU A 78 4.26 0.08 0.15
C LEU A 78 4.44 0.97 -1.08
N LEU A 79 4.43 0.38 -2.27
CA LEU A 79 4.51 1.14 -3.53
C LEU A 79 3.33 2.12 -3.68
N HIS A 80 2.14 1.70 -3.28
CA HIS A 80 0.96 2.57 -3.28
C HIS A 80 1.09 3.72 -2.28
N ALA A 81 1.62 3.46 -1.08
CA ALA A 81 1.88 4.49 -0.07
C ALA A 81 2.87 5.54 -0.61
N ILE A 82 4.00 5.11 -1.17
CA ILE A 82 5.00 5.99 -1.78
C ILE A 82 4.34 6.91 -2.83
N LYS A 83 3.49 6.34 -3.69
CA LYS A 83 2.78 7.07 -4.73
C LYS A 83 1.73 8.06 -4.19
N VAL A 84 0.98 7.69 -3.15
CA VAL A 84 -0.12 8.50 -2.61
C VAL A 84 0.38 9.64 -1.73
N PHE A 85 1.38 9.37 -0.91
CA PHE A 85 1.99 10.39 -0.04
C PHE A 85 3.01 11.25 -0.78
N GLU A 86 3.26 10.96 -2.06
CA GLU A 86 4.28 11.65 -2.86
C GLU A 86 5.63 11.59 -2.11
N TRP A 87 5.88 10.46 -1.42
CA TRP A 87 7.04 10.29 -0.57
C TRP A 87 8.25 10.02 -1.48
N THR A 88 8.98 11.08 -1.80
CA THR A 88 10.27 10.99 -2.46
C THR A 88 11.36 10.92 -1.39
N PRO A 89 11.87 9.73 -1.02
CA PRO A 89 12.90 9.61 0.02
C PRO A 89 14.19 10.38 -0.30
N PHE A 90 14.40 10.77 -1.57
CA PHE A 90 15.57 11.52 -2.04
C PHE A 90 15.30 12.99 -2.44
N PHE A 91 14.04 13.42 -2.59
CA PHE A 91 13.73 14.81 -2.97
C PHE A 91 13.12 15.53 -1.77
N ASN A 92 14.01 16.11 -0.97
CA ASN A 92 13.69 17.12 0.02
C ASN A 92 13.12 18.37 -0.69
N SER A 93 12.27 19.16 -0.02
CA SER A 93 11.78 20.48 -0.42
C SER A 93 12.88 21.36 -1.05
N ASN A 94 14.11 21.21 -0.56
CA ASN A 94 15.31 21.89 -1.06
C ASN A 94 15.63 21.61 -2.55
N TRP A 95 15.35 20.41 -3.07
CA TRP A 95 15.57 20.12 -4.50
C TRP A 95 14.50 20.80 -5.36
N GLU A 96 13.23 20.73 -4.93
CA GLU A 96 12.11 21.30 -5.67
C GLU A 96 12.25 22.82 -5.74
N GLU A 97 12.60 23.45 -4.62
CA GLU A 97 12.87 24.89 -4.53
C GLU A 97 14.07 25.31 -5.40
N ARG A 98 15.13 24.50 -5.47
CA ARG A 98 16.27 24.74 -6.38
C ARG A 98 15.85 24.69 -7.85
N GLN A 99 14.96 23.79 -8.25
CA GLN A 99 14.50 23.74 -9.65
C GLN A 99 13.57 24.91 -9.97
N ILE A 100 12.68 25.30 -9.05
CA ILE A 100 11.83 26.48 -9.23
C ILE A 100 12.69 27.72 -9.42
N GLN A 101 13.74 27.91 -8.61
CA GLN A 101 14.66 29.04 -8.78
C GLN A 101 15.43 28.98 -10.11
N LYS A 102 15.87 27.80 -10.57
CA LYS A 102 16.50 27.66 -11.90
C LYS A 102 15.56 28.08 -13.03
N HIS A 103 14.30 27.67 -12.98
CA HIS A 103 13.32 28.04 -14.01
C HIS A 103 12.90 29.51 -13.95
N MET A 104 12.81 30.11 -12.75
CA MET A 104 12.57 31.56 -12.61
C MET A 104 13.72 32.39 -13.20
N LYS A 105 14.97 31.97 -12.97
CA LYS A 105 16.15 32.65 -13.51
C LYS A 105 16.28 32.51 -15.03
N ASN A 106 15.86 31.37 -15.59
CA ASN A 106 15.89 31.13 -17.03
C ASN A 106 14.73 31.79 -17.81
N ASN A 107 13.62 32.16 -17.15
CA ASN A 107 12.50 32.89 -17.77
C ASN A 107 12.62 34.42 -17.61
N GLN A 108 13.72 34.91 -17.03
CA GLN A 108 14.03 36.34 -16.89
C GLN A 108 15.12 36.81 -17.89
N LEU A 109 15.43 35.99 -18.90
CA LEU A 109 16.23 36.32 -20.08
C LEU A 109 15.36 36.10 -21.32
#